data_AF-A0A2D7L7H6-F1
#
_entry.id   AF-A0A2D7L7H6-F1
#
_cell.length_a   1.000
_cell.length_b   1.000
_cell.length_c   1.000
_cell.angle_alpha   90.00
_cell.angle_beta   90.00
_cell.angle_gamma   90.00
#
_symmetry.space_group_name_H-M   'P 1'
#
loop_
_entity.id
_entity.type
_entity.pdbx_description
1 polymer ?
#
loop_
_entity_poly.entity_id
_entity_poly.type
_entity_poly.pdbx_seq_one_letter_code
_entity_poly.pdbx_strand_id
1 'polypeptide(L)'
;MADVILRLVDLAALERLRSMSVDQLVLTFESGRLAEERPAGDPRFHRGFAVDIEGDFLEWADAADDGLDAAASLILCDWASVAEWRCWDGRLFLYVEPLLDERLEGAEVFGSAEIWQRLATALASSDRESYSESVILDWMERRQKLGESLNPDEDPRILPTMESHRTLTESLYNFIELSHDPRLTLLIGREYLSPEDWVLGETRLAEVVA
;
A
#
# COMPACT_ATOMS: atom_id res chain seq x y z
N MET A 1 8.89 -11.60 8.95
CA MET A 1 8.52 -10.96 7.67
C MET A 1 7.28 -10.16 7.96
N ALA A 2 7.26 -8.91 7.53
CA ALA A 2 6.10 -8.06 7.69
C ALA A 2 5.52 -7.71 6.34
N ASP A 3 4.25 -7.34 6.34
CA ASP A 3 3.64 -6.74 5.16
C ASP A 3 4.20 -5.33 4.95
N VAL A 4 4.54 -5.04 3.70
CA VAL A 4 4.57 -3.66 3.19
C VAL A 4 3.16 -3.34 2.72
N ILE A 5 2.67 -2.18 3.11
CA ILE A 5 1.30 -1.72 2.87
C ILE A 5 1.38 -0.48 1.99
N LEU A 6 0.67 -0.52 0.87
CA LEU A 6 0.48 0.59 -0.05
C LEU A 6 -0.99 0.98 -0.05
N ARG A 7 -1.27 2.26 0.11
CA ARG A 7 -2.63 2.80 -0.03
C ARG A 7 -2.65 3.94 -1.03
N LEU A 8 -3.73 4.02 -1.80
CA LEU A 8 -4.01 5.19 -2.62
C LEU A 8 -5.02 6.05 -1.88
N VAL A 9 -4.58 7.23 -1.46
CA VAL A 9 -5.35 8.17 -0.65
C VAL A 9 -5.93 9.25 -1.56
N ASP A 10 -7.24 9.48 -1.49
CA ASP A 10 -7.88 10.59 -2.19
C ASP A 10 -7.49 11.92 -1.53
N LEU A 11 -6.78 12.77 -2.28
CA LEU A 11 -6.23 14.02 -1.77
C LEU A 11 -7.33 14.99 -1.33
N ALA A 12 -8.40 15.12 -2.11
CA ALA A 12 -9.48 16.06 -1.81
C ALA A 12 -10.25 15.65 -0.54
N ALA A 13 -10.44 14.35 -0.32
CA ALA A 13 -11.03 13.83 0.91
C ALA A 13 -10.11 14.05 2.11
N LEU A 14 -8.81 13.76 1.96
CA LEU A 14 -7.85 13.97 3.03
C LEU A 14 -7.73 15.45 3.42
N GLU A 15 -7.58 16.35 2.45
CA GLU A 15 -7.49 17.80 2.68
C GLU A 15 -8.75 18.34 3.37
N ARG A 16 -9.93 17.87 2.97
CA ARG A 16 -11.19 18.22 3.63
C ARG A 16 -11.17 17.84 5.10
N LEU A 17 -10.77 16.63 5.44
CA LEU A 17 -10.68 16.18 6.83
C LEU A 17 -9.64 16.98 7.62
N ARG A 18 -8.46 17.20 7.05
CA ARG A 18 -7.36 17.95 7.69
C ARG A 18 -7.68 19.44 7.90
N SER A 19 -8.67 19.97 7.19
CA SER A 19 -9.15 21.36 7.37
C SER A 19 -10.09 21.54 8.57
N MET A 20 -10.57 20.45 9.16
CA MET A 20 -11.47 20.45 10.30
C MET A 20 -10.67 20.47 11.62
N SER A 21 -11.22 21.10 12.66
CA SER A 21 -10.71 20.93 14.03
C SER A 21 -11.02 19.51 14.54
N VAL A 22 -10.32 19.07 15.60
CA VAL A 22 -10.59 17.78 16.26
C VAL A 22 -12.06 17.68 16.67
N ASP A 23 -12.62 18.71 17.33
CA ASP A 23 -14.04 18.75 17.69
C ASP A 23 -14.98 18.59 16.48
N GLN A 24 -14.65 19.20 15.35
CA GLN A 24 -15.44 19.08 14.12
C GLN A 24 -15.36 17.66 13.56
N LEU A 25 -14.17 17.04 13.56
CA LEU A 25 -13.99 15.66 13.12
C LEU A 25 -14.78 14.69 14.01
N VAL A 26 -14.67 14.83 15.33
CA VAL A 26 -15.43 14.03 16.31
C VAL A 26 -16.93 14.13 16.04
N LEU A 27 -17.48 15.35 15.99
CA LEU A 27 -18.91 15.56 15.72
C LEU A 27 -19.35 14.94 14.39
N THR A 28 -18.48 15.02 13.37
CA THR A 28 -18.84 14.53 12.04
C THR A 28 -18.79 13.00 11.98
N PHE A 29 -17.81 12.36 12.61
CA PHE A 29 -17.74 10.90 12.72
C PHE A 29 -18.87 10.32 13.57
N GLU A 30 -19.19 10.91 14.73
CA GLU A 30 -20.32 10.48 15.56
C GLU A 30 -21.68 10.59 14.84
N SER A 31 -21.82 11.56 13.93
CA SER A 31 -23.06 11.76 13.19
C SER A 31 -23.33 10.68 12.13
N GLY A 32 -22.32 9.88 11.77
CA GLY A 32 -22.38 8.88 10.70
C GLY A 32 -22.55 9.46 9.28
N ARG A 33 -22.53 10.80 9.14
CA ARG A 33 -22.77 11.48 7.85
C ARG A 33 -21.60 11.36 6.88
N LEU A 34 -20.39 11.16 7.41
CA LEU A 34 -19.18 11.06 6.60
C LEU A 34 -19.13 9.78 5.76
N ALA A 35 -19.78 8.69 6.19
CA ALA A 35 -19.77 7.43 5.46
C ALA A 35 -20.25 7.58 3.99
N GLU A 36 -21.20 8.48 3.72
CA GLU A 36 -21.69 8.80 2.37
C GLU A 36 -20.71 9.66 1.56
N GLU A 37 -19.82 10.39 2.25
CA GLU A 37 -18.80 11.26 1.66
C GLU A 37 -17.44 10.57 1.50
N ARG A 38 -17.32 9.32 1.95
CA ARG A 38 -16.10 8.54 1.80
C ARG A 38 -15.86 8.26 0.32
N PRO A 39 -14.64 8.50 -0.20
CA PRO A 39 -14.28 8.16 -1.58
C PRO A 39 -14.70 6.73 -1.93
N ALA A 40 -15.20 6.52 -3.15
CA ALA A 40 -15.58 5.19 -3.61
C ALA A 40 -14.33 4.31 -3.75
N GLY A 41 -14.38 3.10 -3.19
CA GLY A 41 -13.26 2.17 -3.25
C GLY A 41 -13.21 1.48 -4.60
N ASP A 42 -12.01 1.17 -5.07
CA ASP A 42 -11.85 0.33 -6.26
C ASP A 42 -12.18 -1.13 -5.89
N PRO A 43 -13.15 -1.78 -6.58
CA PRO A 43 -13.62 -3.12 -6.21
C PRO A 43 -12.57 -4.22 -6.39
N ARG A 44 -11.43 -3.94 -7.04
CA ARG A 44 -10.32 -4.88 -7.21
C ARG A 44 -9.44 -4.97 -5.95
N PHE A 45 -9.55 -4.00 -5.04
CA PHE A 45 -8.65 -3.88 -3.89
C PHE A 45 -9.39 -3.94 -2.56
N HIS A 46 -8.66 -4.33 -1.53
CA HIS A 46 -9.15 -4.24 -0.17
C HIS A 46 -9.15 -2.77 0.30
N ARG A 47 -9.98 -2.47 1.29
CA ARG A 47 -9.91 -1.26 2.12
C ARG A 47 -10.60 -1.52 3.47
N GLY A 48 -10.15 -0.84 4.53
CA GLY A 48 -10.78 -0.93 5.84
C GLY A 48 -12.22 -0.43 5.85
N PHE A 49 -13.07 -0.96 6.73
CA PHE A 49 -14.45 -0.50 6.86
C PHE A 49 -14.50 0.90 7.47
N ALA A 50 -15.43 1.74 7.01
CA ALA A 50 -15.52 3.12 7.49
C ALA A 50 -15.78 3.15 9.00
N VAL A 51 -16.71 2.32 9.49
CA VAL A 51 -17.09 2.25 10.90
C VAL A 51 -15.91 1.91 11.82
N ASP A 52 -14.98 1.04 11.39
CA ASP A 52 -13.83 0.65 12.20
C ASP A 52 -12.86 1.84 12.30
N ILE A 53 -12.53 2.46 11.16
CA ILE A 53 -11.61 3.60 11.08
C ILE A 53 -12.17 4.82 11.82
N GLU A 54 -13.48 5.05 11.74
CA GLU A 54 -14.18 6.10 12.48
C GLU A 54 -14.13 5.83 13.99
N GLY A 55 -14.29 4.57 14.40
CA GLY A 55 -14.12 4.15 15.79
C GLY A 55 -12.69 4.40 16.29
N ASP A 56 -11.68 4.03 15.50
CA ASP A 56 -10.27 4.25 15.82
C ASP A 56 -9.96 5.74 15.99
N PHE A 57 -10.56 6.60 15.15
CA PHE A 57 -10.40 8.06 15.30
C PHE A 57 -11.01 8.58 16.61
N LEU A 58 -12.21 8.12 16.97
CA LEU A 58 -12.88 8.54 18.20
C LEU A 58 -12.11 8.06 19.43
N GLU A 59 -11.59 6.84 19.42
CA GLU A 59 -10.71 6.33 20.48
C GLU A 59 -9.43 7.18 20.62
N TRP A 60 -8.81 7.55 19.48
CA TRP A 60 -7.67 8.46 19.49
C TRP A 60 -8.05 9.84 20.07
N ALA A 61 -9.17 10.40 19.65
CA ALA A 61 -9.60 11.74 20.07
C ALA A 61 -9.91 11.81 21.57
N ASP A 62 -10.44 10.74 22.17
CA ASP A 62 -10.68 10.65 23.62
C ASP A 62 -9.39 10.66 24.45
N ALA A 63 -8.27 10.20 23.87
CA ALA A 63 -6.97 10.12 24.52
C ALA A 63 -6.03 11.29 24.19
N ALA A 64 -6.35 12.08 23.17
CA ALA A 64 -5.51 13.16 22.68
C ALA A 64 -5.59 14.42 23.58
N ASP A 65 -4.45 15.07 23.80
CA ASP A 65 -4.39 16.31 24.59
C ASP A 65 -4.78 17.55 23.76
N ASP A 66 -4.21 17.72 22.55
CA ASP A 66 -4.59 18.76 21.57
C ASP A 66 -3.98 18.50 20.19
N GLY A 67 -4.69 18.90 19.12
CA GLY A 67 -4.23 18.83 17.73
C GLY A 67 -4.25 17.44 17.09
N LEU A 68 -4.25 17.41 15.76
CA LEU A 68 -3.99 16.17 15.01
C LEU A 68 -2.51 15.83 15.14
N ASP A 69 -2.19 14.56 15.42
CA ASP A 69 -0.82 14.03 15.42
C ASP A 69 -0.61 13.06 14.23
N ALA A 70 0.53 12.36 14.20
CA ALA A 70 0.81 11.36 13.17
C ALA A 70 -0.17 10.16 13.22
N ALA A 71 -0.64 9.77 14.41
CA ALA A 71 -1.60 8.68 14.58
C ALA A 71 -2.96 9.06 13.99
N ALA A 72 -3.50 10.23 14.34
CA ALA A 72 -4.70 10.77 13.70
C ALA A 72 -4.54 10.88 12.20
N SER A 73 -3.41 11.39 11.73
CA SER A 73 -3.17 11.57 10.30
C SER A 73 -3.16 10.24 9.54
N LEU A 74 -2.61 9.18 10.13
CA LEU A 74 -2.67 7.84 9.55
C LEU A 74 -4.11 7.32 9.46
N ILE A 75 -4.91 7.51 10.51
CA ILE A 75 -6.34 7.14 10.54
C ILE A 75 -7.11 7.90 9.45
N LEU A 76 -6.91 9.21 9.32
CA LEU A 76 -7.55 10.03 8.28
C LEU A 76 -7.12 9.62 6.88
N CYS A 77 -5.86 9.21 6.68
CA CYS A 77 -5.40 8.66 5.41
C CYS A 77 -6.08 7.33 5.07
N ASP A 78 -6.26 6.43 6.04
CA ASP A 78 -6.99 5.16 5.83
C ASP A 78 -8.47 5.43 5.49
N TRP A 79 -9.08 6.38 6.20
CA TRP A 79 -10.45 6.80 5.89
C TRP A 79 -10.57 7.32 4.45
N ALA A 80 -9.63 8.15 4.01
CA ALA A 80 -9.59 8.71 2.66
C ALA A 80 -9.06 7.72 1.58
N SER A 81 -8.67 6.50 1.95
CA SER A 81 -8.10 5.53 1.00
C SER A 81 -9.16 4.89 0.09
N VAL A 82 -8.84 4.80 -1.21
CA VAL A 82 -9.67 4.15 -2.23
C VAL A 82 -9.24 2.72 -2.54
N ALA A 83 -7.98 2.37 -2.27
CA ALA A 83 -7.42 1.06 -2.52
C ALA A 83 -6.25 0.78 -1.57
N GLU A 84 -6.15 -0.47 -1.10
CA GLU A 84 -4.99 -1.01 -0.40
C GLU A 84 -4.43 -2.22 -1.17
N TRP A 85 -3.11 -2.22 -1.35
CA TRP A 85 -2.34 -3.37 -1.79
C TRP A 85 -1.26 -3.67 -0.77
N ARG A 86 -1.05 -4.94 -0.45
CA ARG A 86 -0.02 -5.36 0.51
C ARG A 86 0.57 -6.69 0.14
N CYS A 87 1.82 -6.90 0.51
CA CYS A 87 2.44 -8.21 0.51
C CYS A 87 3.62 -8.30 1.46
N TRP A 88 4.04 -9.53 1.75
CA TRP A 88 5.26 -9.78 2.49
C TRP A 88 6.45 -9.13 1.82
N ASP A 89 7.23 -8.42 2.62
CA ASP A 89 8.44 -7.71 2.20
C ASP A 89 9.42 -8.58 1.40
N GLY A 90 9.64 -9.83 1.81
CA GLY A 90 10.50 -10.78 1.09
C GLY A 90 10.05 -11.10 -0.34
N ARG A 91 8.76 -10.95 -0.65
CA ARG A 91 8.24 -11.17 -2.02
C ARG A 91 8.45 -9.95 -2.92
N LEU A 92 8.60 -8.75 -2.36
CA LEU A 92 8.77 -7.54 -3.16
C LEU A 92 10.04 -7.55 -4.00
N PHE A 93 11.11 -8.22 -3.54
CA PHE A 93 12.30 -8.42 -4.35
C PHE A 93 11.98 -9.16 -5.67
N LEU A 94 11.03 -10.10 -5.66
CA LEU A 94 10.60 -10.81 -6.86
C LEU A 94 9.76 -9.91 -7.78
N TYR A 95 9.02 -8.96 -7.22
CA TYR A 95 8.06 -8.16 -7.97
C TYR A 95 8.70 -6.89 -8.54
N VAL A 96 9.72 -6.36 -7.87
CA VAL A 96 10.31 -5.08 -8.22
C VAL A 96 11.63 -5.25 -8.99
N GLU A 97 12.54 -6.12 -8.54
CA GLU A 97 13.88 -6.26 -9.14
C GLU A 97 13.86 -6.61 -10.65
N PRO A 98 12.97 -7.49 -11.16
CA PRO A 98 12.96 -7.85 -12.59
C PRO A 98 12.73 -6.65 -13.52
N LEU A 99 12.06 -5.60 -13.04
CA LEU A 99 11.80 -4.39 -13.84
C LEU A 99 12.80 -3.27 -13.61
N LEU A 100 13.47 -3.24 -12.47
CA LEU A 100 14.49 -2.23 -12.17
C LEU A 100 15.89 -2.64 -12.65
N ASP A 101 16.08 -3.89 -13.10
CA ASP A 101 17.36 -4.47 -13.52
C ASP A 101 18.48 -4.24 -12.48
N GLU A 102 18.11 -4.27 -11.21
CA GLU A 102 19.02 -4.09 -10.08
C GLU A 102 18.69 -5.03 -8.93
N ARG A 103 19.69 -5.28 -8.08
CA ARG A 103 19.50 -5.97 -6.81
C ARG A 103 19.28 -4.94 -5.72
N LEU A 104 18.16 -5.06 -5.03
CA LEU A 104 17.81 -4.23 -3.90
C LEU A 104 18.37 -4.85 -2.61
N GLU A 105 18.87 -4.02 -1.70
CA GLU A 105 19.45 -4.48 -0.44
C GLU A 105 18.56 -4.11 0.75
N GLY A 106 18.06 -5.15 1.44
CA GLY A 106 17.24 -4.97 2.64
C GLY A 106 15.80 -4.52 2.30
N ALA A 107 14.86 -4.94 3.13
CA ALA A 107 13.44 -4.67 2.88
C ALA A 107 13.02 -3.22 3.16
N GLU A 108 13.87 -2.44 3.85
CA GLU A 108 13.62 -1.04 4.20
C GLU A 108 13.48 -0.14 2.95
N VAL A 109 14.11 -0.54 1.84
CA VAL A 109 14.05 0.21 0.56
C VAL A 109 12.62 0.38 0.05
N PHE A 110 11.72 -0.58 0.36
CA PHE A 110 10.33 -0.53 -0.07
C PHE A 110 9.49 0.50 0.71
N GLY A 111 10.06 1.13 1.74
CA GLY A 111 9.50 2.33 2.37
C GLY A 111 9.76 3.62 1.58
N SER A 112 10.65 3.59 0.57
CA SER A 112 10.97 4.77 -0.25
C SER A 112 9.97 4.95 -1.40
N ALA A 113 9.40 6.16 -1.49
CA ALA A 113 8.57 6.55 -2.63
C ALA A 113 9.30 6.45 -3.97
N GLU A 114 10.62 6.67 -3.98
CA GLU A 114 11.46 6.58 -5.18
C GLU A 114 11.39 5.19 -5.82
N ILE A 115 11.41 4.12 -5.02
CA ILE A 115 11.34 2.74 -5.54
C ILE A 115 10.02 2.52 -6.29
N TRP A 116 8.92 3.03 -5.74
CA TRP A 116 7.60 2.89 -6.36
C TRP A 116 7.45 3.77 -7.59
N GLN A 117 8.01 4.99 -7.60
CA GLN A 117 8.05 5.84 -8.79
C GLN A 117 8.86 5.21 -9.93
N ARG A 118 10.01 4.60 -9.61
CA ARG A 118 10.83 3.86 -10.58
C ARG A 118 10.09 2.65 -11.14
N LEU A 119 9.42 1.88 -10.28
CA LEU A 119 8.59 0.75 -10.70
C LEU A 119 7.47 1.20 -11.63
N ALA A 120 6.74 2.27 -11.28
CA ALA A 120 5.68 2.83 -12.12
C ALA A 120 6.20 3.28 -13.49
N THR A 121 7.37 3.93 -13.51
CA THR A 121 8.03 4.34 -14.76
C THR A 121 8.41 3.13 -15.63
N ALA A 122 8.96 2.07 -15.02
CA ALA A 122 9.29 0.85 -15.75
C ALA A 122 8.03 0.16 -16.31
N LEU A 123 6.97 0.10 -15.50
CA LEU A 123 5.67 -0.49 -15.87
C LEU A 123 4.97 0.25 -16.99
N ALA A 124 5.17 1.56 -17.14
CA ALA A 124 4.60 2.33 -18.26
C ALA A 124 5.04 1.82 -19.65
N SER A 125 6.10 1.01 -19.72
CA SER A 125 6.62 0.39 -20.94
C SER A 125 6.33 -1.11 -21.08
N SER A 126 5.58 -1.70 -20.14
CA SER A 126 5.26 -3.13 -20.10
C SER A 126 3.75 -3.34 -19.96
N ASP A 127 3.21 -4.42 -20.49
CA ASP A 127 1.84 -4.83 -20.22
C ASP A 127 1.78 -5.79 -19.01
N ARG A 128 0.56 -6.00 -18.51
CA ARG A 128 0.30 -6.85 -17.33
C ARG A 128 0.80 -8.29 -17.49
N GLU A 129 0.66 -8.88 -18.67
CA GLU A 129 1.06 -10.27 -18.94
C GLU A 129 2.59 -10.35 -18.99
N SER A 130 3.24 -9.47 -19.74
CA SER A 130 4.70 -9.38 -19.82
C SER A 130 5.34 -9.16 -18.46
N TYR A 131 4.79 -8.25 -17.64
CA TYR A 131 5.25 -8.04 -16.26
C TYR A 131 5.11 -9.30 -15.41
N SER A 132 3.92 -9.93 -15.41
CA SER A 132 3.71 -11.15 -14.65
C SER A 132 4.65 -12.27 -15.08
N GLU A 133 4.88 -12.45 -16.38
CA GLU A 133 5.79 -13.47 -16.89
C GLU A 133 7.23 -13.22 -16.44
N SER A 134 7.70 -11.96 -16.47
CA SER A 134 9.05 -11.59 -16.01
C SER A 134 9.31 -11.99 -14.56
N VAL A 135 8.32 -11.77 -13.68
CA VAL A 135 8.39 -12.15 -12.27
C VAL A 135 8.44 -13.66 -12.09
N ILE A 136 7.60 -14.40 -12.83
CA ILE A 136 7.59 -15.87 -12.75
C ILE A 136 8.92 -16.46 -13.23
N LEU A 137 9.48 -15.94 -14.33
CA LEU A 137 10.76 -16.40 -14.85
C LEU A 137 11.92 -16.13 -13.87
N ASP A 138 11.98 -14.94 -13.28
CA ASP A 138 12.99 -14.62 -12.26
C ASP A 138 12.82 -15.47 -10.99
N TRP A 139 11.59 -15.69 -10.52
CA TRP A 139 11.33 -16.60 -9.40
C TRP A 139 11.81 -18.03 -9.68
N MET A 140 11.50 -18.59 -10.86
CA MET A 140 11.96 -19.91 -11.28
C MET A 140 13.49 -19.98 -11.35
N GLU A 141 14.14 -18.95 -11.86
CA GLU A 141 15.61 -18.88 -11.95
C GLU A 141 16.26 -18.85 -10.56
N ARG A 142 15.76 -18.01 -9.64
CA ARG A 142 16.25 -17.96 -8.25
C ARG A 142 16.09 -19.30 -7.55
N ARG A 143 14.96 -19.96 -7.76
CA ARG A 143 14.67 -21.28 -7.20
C ARG A 143 15.65 -22.35 -7.69
N GLN A 144 15.91 -22.38 -9.00
CA GLN A 144 16.91 -23.29 -9.57
C GLN A 144 18.32 -23.02 -9.05
N LYS A 145 18.70 -21.74 -8.85
CA LYS A 145 20.00 -21.36 -8.27
C LYS A 145 20.18 -21.86 -6.83
N LEU A 146 19.08 -22.04 -6.09
CA LEU A 146 19.07 -22.65 -4.76
C LEU A 146 19.10 -24.19 -4.80
N GLY A 147 19.08 -24.80 -5.98
CA GLY A 147 19.02 -26.26 -6.15
C GLY A 147 17.65 -26.85 -5.87
N GLU A 148 16.59 -26.03 -5.83
CA GLU A 148 15.22 -26.49 -5.60
C GLU A 148 14.58 -27.00 -6.89
N SER A 149 13.70 -28.01 -6.78
CA SER A 149 13.04 -28.62 -7.93
C SER A 149 11.99 -27.69 -8.55
N LEU A 150 11.92 -27.73 -9.88
CA LEU A 150 10.82 -27.16 -10.67
C LEU A 150 9.78 -28.22 -11.09
N ASN A 151 9.98 -29.48 -10.72
CA ASN A 151 9.08 -30.55 -11.11
C ASN A 151 7.87 -30.60 -10.14
N PRO A 152 6.62 -30.40 -10.61
CA PRO A 152 5.43 -30.47 -9.76
C PRO A 152 5.23 -31.84 -9.11
N ASP A 153 5.78 -32.91 -9.69
CA ASP A 153 5.73 -34.26 -9.11
C ASP A 153 6.66 -34.38 -7.89
N GLU A 154 7.71 -33.56 -7.82
CA GLU A 154 8.68 -33.52 -6.71
C GLU A 154 8.32 -32.45 -5.67
N ASP A 155 7.75 -31.32 -6.09
CA ASP A 155 7.18 -30.31 -5.20
C ASP A 155 5.74 -29.93 -5.64
N PRO A 156 4.71 -30.45 -4.96
CA PRO A 156 3.31 -30.17 -5.30
C PRO A 156 2.91 -28.71 -5.01
N ARG A 157 3.73 -27.92 -4.28
CA ARG A 157 3.46 -26.50 -4.01
C ARG A 157 3.88 -25.58 -5.14
N ILE A 158 4.59 -26.07 -6.15
CA ILE A 158 5.14 -25.20 -7.19
C ILE A 158 4.06 -24.45 -7.97
N LEU A 159 3.03 -25.16 -8.44
CA LEU A 159 1.94 -24.55 -9.21
C LEU A 159 1.13 -23.57 -8.35
N PRO A 160 0.69 -23.91 -7.11
CA PRO A 160 0.06 -22.93 -6.23
C PRO A 160 0.93 -21.70 -5.93
N THR A 161 2.25 -21.87 -5.79
CA THR A 161 3.17 -20.76 -5.51
C THR A 161 3.32 -19.85 -6.72
N MET A 162 3.46 -20.44 -7.91
CA MET A 162 3.49 -19.72 -9.18
C MET A 162 2.21 -18.90 -9.39
N GLU A 163 1.03 -19.50 -9.16
CA GLU A 163 -0.25 -18.79 -9.25
C GLU A 163 -0.39 -17.67 -8.21
N SER A 164 0.17 -17.86 -7.01
CA SER A 164 0.20 -16.81 -5.99
C SER A 164 1.06 -15.62 -6.43
N HIS A 165 2.24 -15.87 -7.03
CA HIS A 165 3.08 -14.81 -7.58
C HIS A 165 2.39 -14.11 -8.74
N ARG A 166 1.79 -14.85 -9.68
CA ARG A 166 1.03 -14.30 -10.80
C ARG A 166 -0.09 -13.38 -10.32
N THR A 167 -0.95 -13.88 -9.42
CA THR A 167 -2.10 -13.11 -8.91
C THR A 167 -1.67 -11.82 -8.21
N LEU A 168 -0.64 -11.86 -7.36
CA LEU A 168 -0.15 -10.68 -6.66
C LEU A 168 0.52 -9.67 -7.60
N THR A 169 1.26 -10.16 -8.60
CA THR A 169 1.95 -9.33 -9.58
C THR A 169 0.95 -8.62 -10.50
N GLU A 170 -0.06 -9.35 -11.00
CA GLU A 170 -1.15 -8.76 -11.77
C GLU A 170 -1.97 -7.75 -10.94
N SER A 171 -2.19 -8.03 -9.66
CA SER A 171 -2.84 -7.09 -8.73
C SER A 171 -2.00 -5.82 -8.52
N LEU A 172 -0.67 -5.96 -8.34
CA LEU A 172 0.26 -4.84 -8.21
C LEU A 172 0.28 -3.98 -9.49
N TYR A 173 0.28 -4.59 -10.67
CA TYR A 173 0.15 -3.87 -11.94
C TYR A 173 -1.10 -2.98 -11.94
N ASN A 174 -2.25 -3.55 -11.61
CA ASN A 174 -3.51 -2.82 -11.55
C ASN A 174 -3.49 -1.68 -10.51
N PHE A 175 -2.76 -1.86 -9.40
CA PHE A 175 -2.63 -0.87 -8.33
C PHE A 175 -1.77 0.30 -8.78
N ILE A 176 -0.63 0.03 -9.43
CA ILE A 176 0.25 1.06 -9.97
C ILE A 176 -0.44 1.82 -11.12
N GLU A 177 -1.20 1.12 -11.98
CA GLU A 177 -2.00 1.80 -13.00
C GLU A 177 -3.05 2.74 -12.39
N LEU A 178 -3.68 2.34 -11.27
CA LEU A 178 -4.63 3.19 -10.54
C LEU A 178 -3.92 4.38 -9.88
N SER A 179 -2.66 4.22 -9.45
CA SER A 179 -1.89 5.29 -8.79
C SER A 179 -1.50 6.44 -9.72
N HIS A 180 -1.63 6.26 -11.04
CA HIS A 180 -1.44 7.33 -12.02
C HIS A 180 -2.56 8.39 -11.99
N ASP A 181 -3.69 8.15 -11.30
CA ASP A 181 -4.72 9.17 -11.11
C ASP A 181 -4.15 10.33 -10.26
N PRO A 182 -4.07 11.56 -10.80
CA PRO A 182 -3.46 12.68 -10.09
C PRO A 182 -4.24 13.14 -8.85
N ARG A 183 -5.45 12.63 -8.63
CA ARG A 183 -6.24 12.88 -7.42
C ARG A 183 -5.82 11.99 -6.25
N LEU A 184 -5.03 10.95 -6.53
CA LEU A 184 -4.57 9.99 -5.55
C LEU A 184 -3.12 10.27 -5.18
N THR A 185 -2.78 10.05 -3.93
CA THR A 185 -1.40 10.02 -3.46
C THR A 185 -1.10 8.68 -2.83
N LEU A 186 0.14 8.20 -3.01
CA LEU A 186 0.59 6.95 -2.42
C LEU A 186 0.90 7.16 -0.94
N LEU A 187 0.38 6.29 -0.08
CA LEU A 187 0.80 6.15 1.30
C LEU A 187 1.52 4.80 1.44
N ILE A 188 2.71 4.82 2.04
CA ILE A 188 3.59 3.66 2.19
C ILE A 188 3.84 3.42 3.68
N GLY A 189 3.65 2.18 4.12
CA GLY A 189 3.94 1.76 5.48
C GLY A 189 4.31 0.29 5.57
N ARG A 190 4.52 -0.17 6.80
CA ARG A 190 4.77 -1.58 7.14
C ARG A 190 3.99 -1.93 8.40
N GLU A 191 3.67 -3.20 8.58
CA GLU A 191 2.79 -3.67 9.66
C GLU A 191 3.22 -3.22 11.08
N TYR A 192 4.52 -3.10 11.35
CA TYR A 192 5.07 -2.70 12.65
C TYR A 192 5.54 -1.24 12.71
N LEU A 193 5.30 -0.47 11.64
CA LEU A 193 5.83 0.86 11.48
C LEU A 193 4.96 1.84 12.27
N SER A 194 5.58 2.64 13.14
CA SER A 194 4.84 3.60 13.94
C SER A 194 4.27 4.70 13.04
N PRO A 195 3.16 5.35 13.40
CA PRO A 195 2.49 6.32 12.52
C PRO A 195 3.41 7.41 11.97
N GLU A 196 4.40 7.84 12.75
CA GLU A 196 5.39 8.86 12.40
C GLU A 196 6.20 8.52 11.15
N ASP A 197 6.51 7.24 10.97
CA ASP A 197 7.41 6.75 9.94
C ASP A 197 6.69 6.45 8.61
N TRP A 198 5.34 6.45 8.58
CA TRP A 198 4.57 6.26 7.36
C TRP A 198 4.84 7.40 6.38
N VAL A 199 4.95 7.09 5.09
CA VAL A 199 5.31 8.05 4.05
C VAL A 199 4.10 8.33 3.17
N LEU A 200 3.60 9.56 3.20
CA LEU A 200 2.54 10.07 2.32
C LEU A 200 3.16 10.89 1.18
N GLY A 201 3.03 10.40 -0.05
CA GLY A 201 3.75 10.94 -1.19
C GLY A 201 5.25 10.75 -1.00
N GLU A 202 5.96 11.84 -0.70
CA GLU A 202 7.40 11.83 -0.43
C GLU A 202 7.75 12.26 1.01
N THR A 203 6.73 12.49 1.85
CA THR A 203 6.90 13.10 3.18
C THR A 203 6.43 12.15 4.27
N ARG A 204 7.22 12.03 5.35
CA ARG A 204 6.78 11.27 6.54
C ARG A 204 5.62 11.95 7.23
N LEU A 205 4.70 11.18 7.81
CA LEU A 205 3.57 11.77 8.55
C LEU A 205 4.03 12.64 9.72
N ALA A 206 5.14 12.32 10.38
CA ALA A 206 5.72 13.18 11.42
C ALA A 206 6.05 14.60 10.95
N GLU A 207 6.39 14.77 9.67
CA GLU A 207 6.76 16.06 9.07
C GLU A 207 5.54 16.78 8.48
N VAL A 208 4.46 16.03 8.22
CA VAL A 208 3.20 16.53 7.65
C VAL A 208 2.31 17.20 8.71
N VAL A 209 2.53 16.86 9.98
CA VAL A 209 1.70 17.26 11.12
C VAL A 209 2.38 18.30 12.03
N ALA A 210 3.66 18.58 11.79
CA ALA A 210 4.47 19.54 12.54
C ALA A 210 4.18 21.01 12.19
#